data_AF-A0A2J8KAC6-F1
#
_entry.id   AF-A0A2J8KAC6-F1
#
_cell.length_a   1.000
_cell.length_b   1.000
_cell.length_c   1.000
_cell.angle_alpha   90.00
_cell.angle_beta   90.00
_cell.angle_gamma   90.00
#
_symmetry.space_group_name_H-M   'P 1'
#
loop_
_entity.id
_entity.type
_entity.pdbx_description
1 polymer ?
#
loop_
_entity_poly.entity_id
_entity_poly.type
_entity_poly.pdbx_seq_one_letter_code
_entity_poly.pdbx_strand_id
1 'polypeptide(L)'
;INDIAFKPDGTQLILAAGSRLLVYDTSDGTLLQPLKGHKDTVHNDAIQCVSYNPITHQLASCSSSDFGLWSPEQKSVSKHKSSSKIICCSWTNDGQYLALGMFNGIISI
;
A
#
# COMPACT_ATOMS: atom_id res chain seq x y z
N ILE A 1 -11.76 6.53 -5.29
CA ILE A 1 -10.58 5.68 -5.56
C ILE A 1 -9.40 6.62 -5.56
N ASN A 2 -8.42 6.39 -4.71
CA ASN A 2 -7.31 7.33 -4.55
C ASN A 2 -6.09 6.90 -5.34
N ASP A 3 -5.84 5.59 -5.42
CA ASP A 3 -4.68 5.05 -6.14
C ASP A 3 -4.88 3.56 -6.46
N ILE A 4 -4.05 3.03 -7.37
CA ILE A 4 -4.04 1.63 -7.79
C ILE A 4 -2.59 1.14 -7.99
N ALA A 5 -2.34 -0.16 -7.78
CA ALA A 5 -1.04 -0.75 -8.06
C ALA A 5 -1.17 -2.20 -8.54
N PHE A 6 -0.47 -2.54 -9.62
CA PHE A 6 -0.34 -3.92 -10.07
C PHE A 6 0.69 -4.66 -9.21
N LYS A 7 0.36 -5.89 -8.83
CA LYS A 7 1.35 -6.83 -8.31
C LYS A 7 2.42 -7.07 -9.40
N PRO A 8 3.71 -7.22 -9.05
CA PRO A 8 4.79 -7.34 -10.05
C PRO A 8 4.62 -8.49 -11.04
N ASP A 9 3.97 -9.59 -10.64
CA ASP A 9 3.66 -10.72 -11.52
C ASP A 9 2.46 -10.48 -12.46
N GLY A 10 1.79 -9.33 -12.34
CA GLY A 10 0.66 -8.94 -13.17
C GLY A 10 -0.64 -9.70 -12.87
N THR A 11 -0.68 -10.58 -11.87
CA THR A 11 -1.86 -11.43 -11.58
C THR A 11 -2.92 -10.73 -10.75
N GLN A 12 -2.54 -9.67 -10.03
CA GLN A 12 -3.42 -8.96 -9.12
C GLN A 12 -3.31 -7.45 -9.29
N LEU A 13 -4.44 -6.77 -9.12
CA LEU A 13 -4.55 -5.33 -9.03
C LEU A 13 -5.02 -4.94 -7.64
N ILE A 14 -4.30 -4.04 -7.00
CA ILE A 14 -4.70 -3.43 -5.74
C ILE A 14 -5.36 -2.10 -6.01
N LEU A 15 -6.50 -1.89 -5.38
CA LEU A 15 -7.25 -0.65 -5.46
C LEU A 15 -7.43 -0.04 -4.07
N ALA A 16 -6.98 1.21 -3.91
CA ALA A 16 -7.16 1.98 -2.70
C ALA A 16 -8.52 2.73 -2.73
N ALA A 17 -9.45 2.29 -1.90
CA ALA A 17 -10.79 2.85 -1.77
C ALA A 17 -11.05 3.32 -0.33
N GLY A 18 -10.96 4.63 -0.11
CA GLY A 18 -11.08 5.19 1.25
C GLY A 18 -9.95 4.64 2.12
N SER A 19 -10.29 3.98 3.22
CA SER A 19 -9.34 3.32 4.12
C SER A 19 -9.17 1.82 3.88
N ARG A 20 -9.67 1.31 2.76
CA ARG A 20 -9.61 -0.11 2.39
C ARG A 20 -8.74 -0.33 1.16
N LEU A 21 -8.12 -1.50 1.10
CA LEU A 21 -7.42 -2.03 -0.07
C LEU A 21 -8.22 -3.22 -0.59
N LEU A 22 -8.55 -3.19 -1.87
CA LEU A 22 -9.28 -4.26 -2.55
C LEU A 22 -8.33 -4.96 -3.52
N VAL A 23 -8.35 -6.28 -3.51
CA VAL A 23 -7.56 -7.13 -4.43
C VAL A 23 -8.48 -7.62 -5.53
N TYR A 24 -8.10 -7.35 -6.77
CA TYR A 24 -8.77 -7.80 -7.97
C TYR A 24 -7.89 -8.77 -8.75
N ASP A 25 -8.52 -9.75 -9.38
CA ASP A 25 -7.88 -10.56 -10.41
C ASP A 25 -7.78 -9.76 -11.70
N THR A 26 -6.62 -9.79 -12.35
CA THR A 26 -6.38 -9.01 -13.58
C THR A 26 -6.88 -9.69 -14.84
N SER A 27 -7.16 -11.00 -14.80
CA SER A 27 -7.62 -11.76 -15.96
C SER A 27 -9.06 -11.45 -16.33
N ASP A 28 -9.92 -11.24 -15.33
CA ASP A 28 -11.37 -11.06 -15.52
C ASP A 28 -11.95 -9.86 -14.74
N GLY A 29 -11.16 -9.19 -13.90
CA GLY A 29 -11.61 -8.06 -13.08
C GLY A 29 -12.45 -8.46 -11.88
N THR A 30 -12.45 -9.73 -11.48
CA THR A 30 -13.20 -10.22 -10.31
C THR A 30 -12.58 -9.71 -9.02
N LEU A 31 -13.41 -9.22 -8.09
CA LEU A 31 -12.98 -8.88 -6.74
C LEU A 31 -12.66 -10.18 -5.98
N LEU A 32 -11.38 -10.42 -5.70
CA LEU A 32 -10.91 -11.59 -4.96
C LEU A 32 -11.21 -11.44 -3.47
N GLN A 33 -10.65 -10.39 -2.86
CA GLN A 33 -10.82 -10.12 -1.43
C GLN A 33 -10.35 -8.71 -1.05
N PRO A 34 -10.87 -8.12 0.04
CA PRO A 34 -10.24 -6.97 0.67
C PRO A 34 -9.01 -7.38 1.49
N LEU A 35 -7.93 -6.60 1.47
CA LEU A 35 -6.87 -6.73 2.46
C LEU A 35 -7.37 -6.16 3.79
N LYS A 36 -7.37 -6.99 4.82
CA LYS A 36 -7.84 -6.62 6.16
C LYS A 36 -6.68 -6.58 7.14
N GLY A 37 -6.63 -5.51 7.94
CA GLY A 37 -5.81 -5.46 9.15
C GLY A 37 -6.56 -6.06 10.35
N HIS A 38 -6.01 -5.89 11.56
CA HIS A 38 -6.58 -6.45 12.79
C HIS A 38 -7.98 -5.93 13.18
N LYS A 39 -8.44 -4.78 12.66
CA LYS A 39 -9.73 -4.15 13.03
C LYS A 39 -10.67 -3.93 11.84
N ASP A 40 -10.72 -4.86 10.88
CA ASP A 40 -11.49 -4.77 9.61
C ASP A 40 -11.14 -3.58 8.68
N THR A 41 -10.33 -2.63 9.16
CA THR A 41 -9.83 -1.46 8.44
C THR A 41 -8.31 -1.52 8.39
N VAL A 42 -7.75 -1.10 7.25
CA VAL A 42 -6.29 -1.05 7.04
C VAL A 42 -5.72 0.17 7.75
N HIS A 43 -6.31 1.32 7.46
CA HIS A 43 -5.96 2.61 8.05
C HIS A 43 -7.17 3.26 8.69
N ASN A 44 -6.94 4.17 9.64
CA ASN A 44 -8.04 5.00 10.18
C ASN A 44 -8.41 6.11 9.19
N ASP A 45 -7.42 6.56 8.42
CA ASP A 45 -7.55 7.60 7.41
C ASP A 45 -7.62 6.99 6.00
N ALA A 46 -8.03 7.82 5.04
CA ALA A 46 -8.02 7.44 3.63
C ALA A 46 -6.58 7.19 3.14
N ILE A 47 -6.38 6.07 2.45
CA ILE A 47 -5.15 5.74 1.73
C ILE A 47 -4.96 6.77 0.63
N GLN A 48 -3.79 7.40 0.57
CA GLN A 48 -3.43 8.40 -0.44
C GLN A 48 -2.69 7.76 -1.61
N CYS A 49 -1.83 6.77 -1.34
CA CYS A 49 -1.04 6.09 -2.37
C CYS A 49 -0.69 4.66 -1.96
N VAL A 50 -0.44 3.83 -2.97
CA VAL A 50 -0.01 2.44 -2.85
C VAL A 50 1.14 2.15 -3.79
N SER A 51 2.05 1.25 -3.40
CA SER A 51 3.17 0.86 -4.26
C SER A 51 3.66 -0.54 -3.93
N TYR A 52 3.86 -1.36 -4.96
CA TYR A 52 4.47 -2.67 -4.81
C TYR A 52 5.98 -2.60 -4.90
N ASN A 53 6.64 -3.33 -4.01
CA ASN A 53 8.04 -3.65 -4.12
C ASN A 53 8.22 -4.62 -5.31
N PRO A 54 9.04 -4.26 -6.32
CA PRO A 54 9.17 -5.04 -7.54
C PRO A 54 9.87 -6.39 -7.32
N ILE A 55 10.59 -6.58 -6.21
CA ILE A 55 11.39 -7.78 -5.94
C ILE A 55 10.72 -8.68 -4.88
N THR A 56 10.34 -8.11 -3.74
CA THR A 56 9.80 -8.89 -2.61
C THR A 56 8.28 -9.09 -2.67
N HIS A 57 7.61 -8.44 -3.63
CA HIS A 57 6.16 -8.40 -3.75
C HIS A 57 5.44 -7.81 -2.52
N GLN A 58 6.19 -7.13 -1.64
CA GLN A 58 5.63 -6.41 -0.52
C GLN A 58 4.84 -5.20 -1.02
N LEU A 59 3.61 -5.02 -0.56
CA LEU A 59 2.81 -3.84 -0.86
C LEU A 59 2.99 -2.80 0.24
N ALA A 60 3.23 -1.55 -0.13
CA ALA A 60 3.12 -0.39 0.72
C ALA A 60 1.76 0.30 0.50
N SER A 61 1.08 0.67 1.58
CA SER A 61 -0.11 1.52 1.55
C SER A 61 0.03 2.67 2.54
N CYS A 62 -0.14 3.90 2.05
CA CYS A 62 0.15 5.09 2.85
C CYS A 62 -1.12 5.92 3.09
N SER A 63 -1.28 6.41 4.31
CA SER A 63 -2.41 7.24 4.76
C SER A 63 -1.92 8.61 5.26
N SER A 64 -2.84 9.40 5.81
CA SER A 64 -2.49 10.70 6.41
C SER A 64 -1.66 10.59 7.70
N SER A 65 -1.71 9.47 8.42
CA SER A 65 -1.07 9.35 9.74
C SER A 65 -0.18 8.13 9.90
N ASP A 66 -0.17 7.22 8.92
CA ASP A 66 0.58 5.99 8.96
C ASP A 66 0.79 5.40 7.56
N PHE A 67 1.67 4.40 7.49
CA PHE A 67 1.76 3.50 6.35
C PHE A 67 1.79 2.05 6.83
N GLY A 68 1.34 1.14 5.96
CA GLY A 68 1.30 -0.29 6.20
C GLY A 68 2.08 -1.04 5.14
N LEU A 69 2.86 -2.03 5.59
CA LEU A 69 3.59 -2.97 4.74
C LEU A 69 2.93 -4.35 4.80
N TRP A 70 2.60 -4.88 3.63
CA TRP A 70 1.89 -6.14 3.44
C TRP A 70 2.79 -7.11 2.72
N SER A 71 3.08 -8.25 3.34
CA SER A 71 3.86 -9.33 2.73
C SER A 71 3.00 -10.60 2.65
N PRO A 72 3.07 -11.37 1.56
CA PRO A 72 2.36 -12.65 1.44
C PRO A 72 2.71 -13.66 2.55
N GLU A 73 3.93 -13.57 3.07
CA GLU A 73 4.47 -14.46 4.09
C GLU A 73 3.99 -14.08 5.51
N GLN A 74 3.49 -12.85 5.69
CA GLN A 74 3.01 -12.34 6.98
C GLN A 74 1.48 -12.30 7.03
N LYS A 75 0.91 -12.93 8.07
CA LYS A 75 -0.55 -12.91 8.30
C LYS A 75 -1.08 -11.54 8.75
N SER A 76 -0.21 -10.67 9.25
CA SER A 76 -0.56 -9.35 9.78
C SER A 76 0.22 -8.26 9.08
N VAL A 77 -0.42 -7.11 8.86
CA VAL A 77 0.22 -5.90 8.34
C VAL A 77 1.21 -5.31 9.35
N SER A 78 2.41 -4.95 8.87
CA SER A 78 3.37 -4.17 9.65
C SER A 78 3.06 -2.69 9.50
N LYS A 79 2.65 -2.04 10.60
CA LYS A 79 2.11 -0.67 10.57
C LYS A 79 3.03 0.33 11.26
N HIS A 80 3.30 1.45 10.59
CA HIS A 80 4.26 2.46 11.02
C HIS A 80 3.61 3.84 11.06
N LYS A 81 3.88 4.61 12.11
CA LYS A 81 3.38 5.98 12.23
C LYS A 81 4.18 6.94 11.36
N SER A 82 3.47 7.88 10.74
CA SER A 82 4.08 8.98 9.99
C SER A 82 3.97 10.27 10.80
N SER A 83 5.00 11.10 10.71
CA SER A 83 5.03 12.42 11.35
C SER A 83 4.20 13.47 10.59
N SER A 84 3.85 13.19 9.33
CA SER A 84 3.01 14.05 8.50
C SER A 84 2.25 13.23 7.45
N LYS A 85 1.29 13.86 6.77
CA LYS A 85 0.50 13.25 5.70
C LYS A 85 1.41 12.79 4.58
N ILE A 86 1.40 11.48 4.30
CA ILE A 86 2.09 10.91 3.14
C ILE A 86 1.24 11.21 1.91
N ILE A 87 1.86 11.80 0.89
CA ILE A 87 1.20 12.20 -0.36
C ILE A 87 1.60 11.32 -1.54
N CYS A 88 2.77 10.69 -1.48
CA CYS A 88 3.25 9.75 -2.48
C CYS A 88 4.26 8.78 -1.86
N CYS A 89 4.43 7.61 -2.49
CA CYS A 89 5.47 6.67 -2.13
C CYS A 89 6.01 5.94 -3.38
N SER A 90 7.25 5.47 -3.32
CA SER A 90 7.87 4.72 -4.41
C SER A 90 8.98 3.81 -3.89
N TRP A 91 8.98 2.56 -4.36
CA TRP A 91 10.08 1.62 -4.10
C TRP A 91 11.23 1.84 -5.08
N THR A 92 12.45 1.59 -4.61
CA THR A 92 13.60 1.45 -5.51
C THR A 92 13.46 0.18 -6.37
N ASN A 93 14.08 0.19 -7.56
CA ASN A 93 14.00 -0.94 -8.49
C ASN A 93 14.63 -2.23 -7.95
N ASP A 94 15.64 -2.10 -7.07
CA ASP A 94 16.23 -3.21 -6.34
C ASP A 94 15.38 -3.68 -5.14
N GLY A 95 14.27 -2.99 -4.85
CA GLY A 95 13.37 -3.28 -3.75
C GLY A 95 13.96 -3.03 -2.36
N GLN A 96 15.12 -2.40 -2.25
CA GLN A 96 15.80 -2.20 -0.97
C GLN A 96 15.17 -1.09 -0.12
N TYR A 97 14.64 -0.04 -0.75
CA TYR A 97 14.19 1.17 -0.07
C TYR A 97 12.81 1.62 -0.53
N LEU A 98 12.05 2.24 0.38
CA LEU A 98 10.76 2.86 0.10
C LEU A 98 10.83 4.36 0.41
N ALA A 99 10.83 5.20 -0.61
CA ALA A 99 10.72 6.63 -0.43
C ALA A 99 9.27 7.04 -0.11
N LEU A 100 9.09 7.91 0.88
CA LEU A 100 7.82 8.51 1.29
C LEU A 100 7.91 10.03 1.16
N GLY A 101 7.11 10.63 0.29
CA GLY A 101 6.97 12.08 0.19
C GLY A 101 5.85 12.56 1.10
N MET A 102 6.14 13.52 1.98
CA MET A 102 5.18 14.05 2.95
C MET A 102 4.78 15.50 2.67
N PHE A 103 3.57 15.86 3.10
CA PHE A 103 2.97 17.19 2.89
C PHE A 103 3.77 18.34 3.53
N ASN A 104 4.53 18.07 4.60
CA ASN A 104 5.39 19.06 5.25
C ASN A 104 6.74 19.30 4.54
N GLY A 105 6.94 18.71 3.36
CA GLY A 105 8.16 18.86 2.57
C GLY A 105 9.29 17.89 2.94
N ILE A 106 9.07 16.97 3.89
CA ILE A 106 10.06 15.95 4.25
C ILE A 106 9.92 14.74 3.30
N ILE A 107 11.05 14.19 2.89
CA ILE A 107 11.15 12.87 2.26
C ILE A 107 11.78 11.91 3.27
N SER A 108 11.12 10.78 3.52
CA SER A 108 11.70 9.66 4.29
C SER A 108 12.05 8.53 3.34
N ILE A 109 13.05 7.72 3.70
CA ILE A 109 13.46 6.48 3.02
C ILE A 109 13.40 5.33 4.02
#